data_AF-A0A0F9YL54-F1
#
_entry.id   AF-A0A0F9YL54-F1
#
_cell.length_a   1.000
_cell.length_b   1.000
_cell.length_c   1.000
_cell.angle_alpha   90.00
_cell.angle_beta   90.00
_cell.angle_gamma   90.00
#
_symmetry.space_group_name_H-M   'P 1'
#
loop_
_entity.id
_entity.type
_entity.pdbx_description
1 polymer ?
#
loop_
_entity_poly.entity_id
_entity_poly.type
_entity_poly.pdbx_seq_one_letter_code
_entity_poly.pdbx_strand_id
1 'polypeptide(L)'
;MIKDVYEEKNTRYYKKNLPPPIVKHEDGSIIVWACFSADGVGNIHKIGGIINLRECARILDTNLACSAKKLKLKNYIFQQDNGSKHTSKHVSKYLIDRNINTMIWPAQSPDLNYL
;
A
#
# COMPACT_ATOMS: atom_id res chain seq x y z
N MET A 1 25.01 -18.88 -10.40
CA MET A 1 24.96 -18.72 -11.88
C MET A 1 23.92 -17.66 -12.17
N ILE A 2 24.35 -16.41 -12.36
CA ILE A 2 23.47 -15.28 -12.68
C ILE A 2 23.22 -15.36 -14.19
N LYS A 3 21.95 -15.45 -14.60
CA LYS A 3 21.59 -15.33 -16.02
C LYS A 3 21.36 -13.86 -16.29
N ASP A 4 22.23 -13.27 -17.09
CA ASP A 4 21.96 -11.96 -17.69
C ASP A 4 20.75 -12.08 -18.61
N VAL A 5 19.65 -11.43 -18.24
CA VAL A 5 18.46 -11.33 -19.08
C VAL A 5 18.66 -10.14 -20.01
N TYR A 6 19.06 -10.43 -21.25
CA TYR A 6 19.06 -9.44 -22.33
C TYR A 6 17.61 -9.26 -22.83
N GLU A 7 17.01 -8.10 -22.56
CA GLU A 7 15.72 -7.71 -23.14
C GLU A 7 15.96 -6.98 -24.48
N GLU A 8 15.50 -7.56 -25.59
CA GLU A 8 15.50 -6.86 -26.89
C GLU A 8 14.53 -5.67 -26.84
N LYS A 9 14.97 -4.51 -27.35
CA LYS A 9 14.15 -3.29 -27.44
C LYS A 9 12.81 -3.59 -28.15
N ASN A 10 11.72 -3.06 -27.60
CA ASN A 10 10.34 -3.19 -28.10
C ASN A 10 9.71 -4.60 -28.03
N THR A 11 10.32 -5.57 -27.35
CA THR A 11 9.78 -6.93 -27.28
C THR A 11 8.90 -7.22 -26.05
N ARG A 12 8.80 -6.26 -25.13
CA ARG A 12 8.11 -6.38 -23.83
C ARG A 12 6.63 -6.82 -23.93
N TYR A 13 5.93 -6.42 -24.98
CA TYR A 13 4.50 -6.72 -25.15
C TYR A 13 4.23 -8.06 -25.86
N TYR A 14 5.26 -8.78 -26.30
CA TYR A 14 5.05 -10.10 -26.87
C TYR A 14 4.54 -11.06 -25.82
N LYS A 15 3.54 -11.88 -26.20
CA LYS A 15 2.88 -12.86 -25.31
C LYS A 15 3.86 -13.79 -24.59
N LYS A 16 5.01 -14.12 -25.21
CA LYS A 16 6.09 -14.94 -24.64
C LYS A 16 6.89 -14.24 -23.52
N ASN A 17 6.87 -12.91 -23.49
CA ASN A 17 7.59 -12.05 -22.55
C ASN A 17 6.65 -11.44 -21.49
N LEU A 18 5.33 -11.64 -21.62
CA LEU A 18 4.37 -11.25 -20.60
C LEU A 18 4.52 -12.20 -19.40
N PRO A 19 4.46 -11.67 -18.16
CA PRO A 19 4.36 -12.53 -16.99
C PRO A 19 3.12 -13.42 -17.12
N PRO A 20 3.18 -14.67 -16.61
CA PRO A 20 2.01 -15.55 -16.59
C PRO A 20 0.86 -14.85 -15.85
N PRO A 21 -0.39 -15.10 -16.27
CA PRO A 21 -1.55 -14.54 -15.58
C PRO A 21 -1.49 -14.92 -14.09
N ILE A 22 -1.79 -13.95 -13.23
CA ILE A 22 -1.83 -14.15 -11.78
C ILE A 22 -2.97 -15.14 -11.50
N VAL A 23 -2.63 -16.38 -11.18
CA VAL A 23 -3.59 -17.42 -10.82
C VAL A 23 -3.98 -17.21 -9.34
N LYS A 24 -5.28 -17.04 -9.08
CA LYS A 24 -5.80 -17.08 -7.71
C LYS A 24 -6.07 -18.54 -7.36
N HIS A 25 -5.38 -19.06 -6.35
CA HIS A 25 -5.69 -20.37 -5.78
C HIS A 25 -6.94 -20.24 -4.87
N GLU A 26 -7.76 -21.29 -4.80
CA GLU A 26 -9.05 -21.30 -4.06
C GLU A 26 -8.89 -21.50 -2.55
N ASP A 27 -7.64 -21.56 -2.06
CA ASP A 27 -7.22 -21.78 -0.67
C ASP A 27 -7.46 -20.59 0.27
N GLY A 28 -8.21 -19.58 -0.21
CA GLY A 28 -8.62 -18.42 0.56
C GLY A 28 -7.61 -17.28 0.52
N SER A 29 -8.06 -16.08 0.86
CA SER A 29 -7.20 -14.90 0.89
C SER A 29 -7.25 -14.22 2.25
N ILE A 30 -6.10 -13.70 2.68
CA ILE A 30 -5.99 -12.90 3.89
C ILE A 30 -5.77 -11.45 3.44
N ILE A 31 -6.59 -10.55 3.95
CA ILE A 31 -6.42 -9.11 3.71
C ILE A 31 -5.69 -8.52 4.91
N VAL A 32 -4.64 -7.76 4.65
CA VAL A 32 -3.85 -7.09 5.68
C VAL A 32 -3.69 -5.62 5.34
N TRP A 33 -3.68 -4.77 6.37
CA TRP A 33 -3.13 -3.44 6.30
C TRP A 33 -1.72 -3.49 6.87
N ALA A 34 -0.76 -2.85 6.21
CA ALA A 34 0.62 -2.78 6.66
C ALA A 34 1.21 -1.41 6.32
N CYS A 35 2.25 -1.02 7.06
CA CYS A 35 3.06 0.15 6.72
C CYS A 35 4.52 -0.09 7.07
N PHE A 36 5.41 0.69 6.46
CA PHE A 36 6.85 0.64 6.68
C PHE A 36 7.47 2.02 6.43
N SER A 37 8.72 2.18 6.84
CA SER A 37 9.58 3.31 6.50
C SER A 37 11.00 2.81 6.22
N ALA A 38 11.93 3.72 5.91
CA ALA A 38 13.35 3.41 5.84
C ALA A 38 13.91 2.82 7.15
N ASP A 39 13.27 3.13 8.29
CA ASP A 39 13.65 2.62 9.62
C ASP A 39 13.06 1.22 9.92
N GLY A 40 12.30 0.64 8.99
CA GLY A 40 11.80 -0.73 9.04
C GLY A 40 10.28 -0.84 9.00
N VAL A 41 9.78 -1.98 9.50
CA VAL A 41 8.36 -2.36 9.36
C VAL A 41 7.52 -1.85 10.54
N GLY A 42 6.45 -1.14 10.22
CA GLY A 42 5.43 -0.68 11.15
C GLY A 42 4.52 -1.82 11.61
N ASN A 43 3.25 -1.50 11.85
CA ASN A 43 2.25 -2.50 12.22
C ASN A 43 1.71 -3.22 10.99
N ILE A 44 1.40 -4.51 11.16
CA ILE A 44 0.62 -5.32 10.23
C ILE A 44 -0.67 -5.71 10.95
N HIS A 45 -1.81 -5.41 10.33
CA HIS A 45 -3.14 -5.65 10.89
C HIS A 45 -3.96 -6.52 9.94
N LYS A 46 -4.33 -7.72 10.41
CA LYS A 46 -5.23 -8.60 9.67
C LYS A 46 -6.64 -8.02 9.66
N ILE A 47 -7.28 -8.02 8.50
CA ILE A 47 -8.65 -7.59 8.31
C ILE A 47 -9.53 -8.81 8.07
N GLY A 48 -10.60 -8.92 8.85
CA GLY A 48 -11.61 -9.95 8.68
C GLY A 48 -12.58 -9.57 7.56
N GLY A 49 -12.31 -10.00 6.33
CA GLY A 49 -13.21 -9.80 5.19
C GLY A 49 -13.00 -8.48 4.44
N ILE A 50 -14.07 -7.97 3.83
CA ILE A 50 -14.01 -6.79 2.95
C ILE A 50 -13.92 -5.51 3.79
N ILE A 51 -12.82 -4.77 3.66
CA ILE A 51 -12.69 -3.43 4.26
C ILE A 51 -13.84 -2.53 3.79
N ASN A 52 -14.60 -1.97 4.73
CA ASN A 52 -15.44 -0.80 4.50
C ASN A 52 -14.73 0.52 4.90
N LEU A 53 -15.33 1.64 4.54
CA LEU A 53 -14.74 2.98 4.74
C LEU A 53 -14.48 3.30 6.22
N ARG A 54 -15.38 2.89 7.11
CA ARG A 54 -15.26 3.15 8.56
C ARG A 54 -14.14 2.33 9.17
N GLU A 55 -14.00 1.07 8.75
CA GLU A 55 -12.90 0.21 9.17
C GLU A 55 -11.55 0.75 8.71
N CYS A 56 -11.46 1.29 7.49
CA CYS A 56 -10.22 1.91 7.01
C CYS A 56 -9.75 3.05 7.94
N ALA A 57 -10.64 3.98 8.30
CA ALA A 57 -10.32 5.05 9.22
C ALA A 57 -9.93 4.52 10.62
N ARG A 58 -10.63 3.52 11.14
CA ARG A 58 -10.32 2.90 12.45
C ARG A 58 -8.95 2.22 12.45
N ILE A 59 -8.60 1.54 11.36
CA ILE A 59 -7.30 0.87 11.20
C ILE A 59 -6.19 1.91 11.17
N LEU A 60 -6.35 3.01 10.44
CA LEU A 60 -5.41 4.13 10.46
C LEU A 60 -5.26 4.70 11.87
N ASP A 61 -6.38 4.94 12.57
CA ASP A 61 -6.35 5.49 13.93
C ASP A 61 -5.62 4.59 14.93
N THR A 62 -5.85 3.29 14.83
CA THR A 62 -5.25 2.32 15.74
C THR A 62 -3.77 2.08 15.42
N ASN A 63 -3.40 2.05 14.14
CA ASN A 63 -2.12 1.50 13.72
C ASN A 63 -1.11 2.55 13.24
N LEU A 64 -1.54 3.65 12.63
CA LEU A 64 -0.61 4.61 12.02
C LEU A 64 0.22 5.34 13.08
N ALA A 65 -0.43 5.90 14.10
CA ALA A 65 0.25 6.58 15.20
C ALA A 65 1.16 5.63 15.99
N CYS A 66 0.70 4.40 16.26
CA CYS A 66 1.50 3.37 16.90
C CYS A 66 2.72 2.98 16.06
N SER A 67 2.58 2.88 14.74
CA SER A 67 3.68 2.56 13.83
C SER A 67 4.70 3.69 13.78
N ALA A 68 4.26 4.94 13.66
CA ALA A 68 5.15 6.10 13.71
C ALA A 68 5.94 6.16 15.02
N LYS A 69 5.28 5.90 16.17
CA LYS A 69 5.96 5.82 17.47
C LYS A 69 6.95 4.65 17.55
N LYS A 70 6.56 3.46 17.08
CA LYS A 70 7.41 2.26 17.04
C LYS A 70 8.69 2.51 16.22
N LEU A 71 8.53 3.17 15.08
CA LEU A 71 9.61 3.53 14.15
C LEU A 71 10.32 4.84 14.54
N LYS A 72 9.94 5.49 15.66
CA LYS A 72 10.50 6.76 16.16
C LYS A 72 10.46 7.90 15.12
N LEU A 73 9.45 7.91 14.26
CA LEU A 73 9.24 8.95 13.25
C LEU A 73 8.71 10.22 13.90
N LYS A 74 9.37 11.36 13.66
CA LYS A 74 8.96 12.67 14.18
C LYS A 74 8.22 13.52 13.14
N ASN A 75 8.72 13.56 11.91
CA ASN A 75 8.17 14.35 10.81
C ASN A 75 8.03 13.44 9.58
N TYR A 76 6.95 12.66 9.52
CA TYR A 76 6.71 11.76 8.41
C TYR A 76 5.64 12.31 7.47
N ILE A 77 5.72 11.89 6.20
CA ILE A 77 4.65 12.06 5.23
C ILE A 77 4.02 10.69 5.03
N PHE A 78 2.72 10.61 5.23
CA PHE A 78 1.96 9.39 5.03
C PHE A 78 1.66 9.21 3.54
N GLN A 79 2.04 8.06 2.99
CA GLN A 79 1.72 7.68 1.61
C GLN A 79 0.64 6.61 1.62
N GLN A 80 -0.42 6.81 0.86
CA GLN A 80 -1.44 5.82 0.54
C GLN A 80 -1.90 6.03 -0.91
N ASP A 81 -2.40 4.97 -1.55
CA ASP A 81 -2.95 5.09 -2.89
C ASP A 81 -4.29 5.87 -2.88
N ASN A 82 -4.72 6.32 -4.06
CA ASN A 82 -5.99 7.03 -4.24
C ASN A 82 -7.18 6.07 -4.41
N GLY A 83 -7.10 4.82 -3.95
CA GLY A 83 -8.21 3.89 -4.02
C GLY A 83 -9.46 4.45 -3.35
N SER A 84 -10.65 4.19 -3.90
CA SER A 84 -11.93 4.80 -3.45
C SER A 84 -12.22 4.62 -1.96
N LYS A 85 -11.61 3.62 -1.32
CA LYS A 85 -11.69 3.39 0.13
C LYS A 85 -10.78 4.32 0.94
N HIS A 86 -9.59 4.60 0.41
CA HIS A 86 -8.54 5.42 1.01
C HIS A 86 -8.79 6.93 0.83
N THR A 87 -9.53 7.32 -0.21
CA THR A 87 -9.95 8.72 -0.48
C THR A 87 -11.37 9.03 -0.01
N SER A 88 -11.99 8.16 0.80
CA SER A 88 -13.32 8.44 1.33
C SER A 88 -13.32 9.65 2.26
N LYS A 89 -14.43 10.38 2.31
CA LYS A 89 -14.61 11.56 3.18
C LYS A 89 -14.21 11.28 4.63
N HIS A 90 -14.45 10.06 5.12
CA HIS A 90 -14.14 9.67 6.49
C HIS A 90 -12.63 9.55 6.72
N VAL A 91 -11.90 8.92 5.79
CA VAL A 91 -10.43 8.78 5.87
C VAL A 91 -9.76 10.14 5.66
N SER A 92 -10.20 10.93 4.68
CA SER A 92 -9.67 12.28 4.47
C SER A 92 -9.89 13.17 5.69
N LYS A 93 -11.10 13.14 6.29
CA LYS A 93 -11.37 13.89 7.52
C LYS A 93 -10.47 13.42 8.67
N TYR A 94 -10.27 12.12 8.84
CA TYR A 94 -9.37 11.59 9.86
C TYR A 94 -7.94 12.13 9.71
N LEU A 95 -7.38 12.10 8.50
CA LEU A 95 -6.02 12.57 8.23
C LEU A 95 -5.89 14.08 8.48
N ILE A 96 -6.90 14.87 8.10
CA ILE A 96 -6.95 16.31 8.35
C ILE A 96 -7.07 16.61 9.85
N ASP A 97 -8.03 15.98 10.55
CA ASP A 97 -8.29 16.21 11.97
C ASP A 97 -7.08 15.84 12.86
N ARG A 98 -6.25 14.88 12.41
CA ARG A 98 -5.01 14.47 13.09
C ARG A 98 -3.77 15.22 12.62
N ASN A 99 -3.90 16.19 11.70
CA ASN A 99 -2.80 16.93 11.10
C ASN A 99 -1.71 16.02 10.49
N ILE A 100 -2.14 14.94 9.82
CA ILE A 100 -1.24 13.98 9.17
C ILE A 100 -0.96 14.47 7.75
N ASN A 101 0.28 14.85 7.49
CA ASN A 101 0.74 15.20 6.15
C ASN A 101 0.64 13.97 5.24
N THR A 102 -0.15 14.08 4.18
CA THR A 102 -0.37 12.99 3.22
C THR A 102 0.26 13.36 1.87
N MET A 103 0.98 12.42 1.26
CA MET A 103 1.58 12.62 -0.06
C MET A 103 0.50 12.69 -1.15
N ILE A 104 0.64 13.61 -2.10
CA ILE A 104 -0.19 13.62 -3.30
C ILE A 104 0.22 12.43 -4.16
N TRP A 105 -0.70 11.50 -4.37
CA TRP A 105 -0.47 10.30 -5.18
C TRP A 105 -1.13 10.40 -6.55
N PRO A 106 -0.43 10.16 -7.67
CA PRO A 106 -1.07 10.07 -8.98
C PRO A 106 -1.89 8.78 -9.12
N ALA A 107 -3.03 8.86 -9.83
CA ALA A 107 -3.87 7.70 -10.05
C ALA A 107 -3.17 6.66 -10.92
N GLN A 108 -3.41 5.37 -10.65
CA GLN A 108 -2.85 4.25 -11.42
C GLN A 108 -1.31 4.27 -11.53
N SER A 109 -0.62 4.73 -10.50
CA SER A 109 0.85 4.74 -10.46
C SER A 109 1.40 3.74 -9.43
N PRO A 110 1.19 2.43 -9.62
CA PRO A 110 1.73 1.42 -8.71
C PRO A 110 3.27 1.37 -8.75
N ASP A 111 3.87 1.81 -9.85
CA ASP A 111 5.32 1.90 -10.09
C ASP A 111 6.04 2.89 -9.16
N LEU A 112 5.32 3.88 -8.64
CA LEU A 112 5.86 4.84 -7.68
C LEU A 112 5.84 4.31 -6.26
N ASN A 113 5.13 3.20 -6.00
CA ASN A 113 5.07 2.60 -4.68
C ASN A 113 6.30 1.72 -4.48
N TYR A 114 7.25 2.19 -3.68
CA TYR A 114 8.48 1.45 -3.32
C TYR A 114 8.22 0.24 -2.40
N LEU A 115 7.07 -0.43 -2.53
CA LEU A 115 6.82 -1.72 -1.91
C LEU A 115 7.86 -2.76 -2.35
#